data_AF-K1UAX9-F1
#
_entry.id   AF-K1UAX9-F1
#
_cell.length_a   1.000
_cell.length_b   1.000
_cell.length_c   1.000
_cell.angle_alpha   90.00
_cell.angle_beta   90.00
_cell.angle_gamma   90.00
#
_symmetry.space_group_name_H-M   'P 1'
#
loop_
_entity.id
_entity.type
_entity.pdbx_description
1 polymer ?
#
loop_
_entity_poly.entity_id
_entity_poly.type
_entity_poly.pdbx_seq_one_letter_code
_entity_poly.pdbx_strand_id
1 'polypeptide(L)' 'VEILTCGTCLDFYGLKEKLAVGAVTNMYTIAEILQNAVSVVSP' A
#
# COMPACT_ATOMS: atom_id res chain seq x y z
N VAL A 1 10.96 -1.13 8.91
CA VAL A 1 10.45 -1.17 7.52
C VAL A 1 8.98 -0.82 7.58
N GLU A 2 8.50 0.11 6.77
CA GLU A 2 7.08 0.43 6.70
C GLU A 2 6.43 -0.36 5.56
N ILE A 3 5.26 -0.96 5.81
CA ILE A 3 4.50 -1.74 4.83
C ILE A 3 3.12 -1.10 4.73
N LEU A 4 2.82 -0.56 3.56
CA LEU A 4 1.58 0.16 3.30
C LEU A 4 0.76 -0.59 2.25
N THR A 5 -0.55 -0.67 2.46
CA THR A 5 -1.46 -1.31 1.51
C THR A 5 -2.67 -0.42 1.24
N CYS A 6 -3.08 -0.33 -0.03
CA CYS A 6 -4.25 0.46 -0.41
C CYS A 6 -5.54 -0.21 0.09
N GLY A 7 -6.29 0.48 0.94
CA GLY A 7 -7.55 0.00 1.52
C GLY A 7 -8.60 -0.33 0.46
N THR A 8 -8.76 0.52 -0.55
CA THR A 8 -9.70 0.26 -1.65
C THR A 8 -9.35 -1.01 -2.44
N CYS A 9 -8.06 -1.29 -2.64
CA CYS A 9 -7.62 -2.54 -3.26
C CYS A 9 -7.94 -3.74 -2.37
N LEU A 10 -7.66 -3.65 -1.07
CA LEU A 10 -8.01 -4.70 -0.11
C LEU A 10 -9.52 -4.97 -0.06
N ASP A 11 -10.33 -3.92 -0.08
CA ASP A 11 -11.79 -4.00 -0.16
C ASP A 11 -12.21 -4.68 -1.47
N PHE A 12 -11.66 -4.26 -2.61
CA PHE A 12 -11.94 -4.84 -3.94
C PHE A 12 -11.60 -6.34 -4.01
N TYR A 13 -10.48 -6.76 -3.41
CA TYR A 13 -10.06 -8.16 -3.40
C TYR A 13 -10.69 -8.99 -2.25
N GLY A 14 -11.49 -8.38 -1.36
CA GLY A 14 -12.05 -9.06 -0.19
C GLY A 14 -10.98 -9.55 0.81
N LEU A 15 -9.86 -8.82 0.91
CA LEU A 15 -8.70 -9.17 1.73
C LEU A 15 -8.51 -8.28 2.95
N LYS A 16 -9.32 -7.24 3.14
CA LYS A 16 -9.14 -6.26 4.21
C LYS A 16 -9.06 -6.86 5.60
N GLU A 17 -10.00 -7.75 5.92
CA GLU A 17 -10.02 -8.49 7.21
C GLU A 17 -8.95 -9.58 7.32
N LYS A 18 -8.25 -9.88 6.22
CA LYS A 18 -7.18 -10.89 6.15
C LYS A 18 -5.78 -10.26 6.15
N LEU A 19 -5.67 -8.94 6.28
CA LEU A 19 -4.38 -8.25 6.31
C LEU A 19 -3.61 -8.66 7.57
N ALA A 20 -2.55 -9.44 7.39
CA ALA A 20 -1.75 -9.95 8.51
C ALA A 20 -0.60 -9.01 8.92
N VAL A 21 -0.11 -8.18 8.00
CA VAL A 21 1.08 -7.33 8.18
C VAL A 21 0.89 -6.00 7.46
N GLY A 22 1.39 -4.91 8.07
CA GLY A 22 1.38 -3.57 7.49
C GLY A 22 0.16 -2.76 7.91
N ALA A 23 0.08 -1.53 7.41
CA ALA A 23 -1.01 -0.59 7.69
C ALA A 23 -1.83 -0.32 6.43
N VAL A 24 -3.14 -0.13 6.64
CA VAL A 24 -4.05 0.30 5.58
C VAL A 24 -3.90 1.80 5.37
N THR A 25 -3.72 2.20 4.12
CA THR A 25 -3.71 3.60 3.67
C THR A 25 -4.57 3.73 2.40
N ASN A 26 -4.40 4.81 1.65
CA ASN A 26 -5.03 5.04 0.35
C ASN A 26 -3.99 5.13 -0.78
N MET A 27 -4.48 5.13 -2.02
CA MET A 27 -3.61 5.18 -3.19
C MET A 27 -2.87 6.51 -3.34
N TYR A 28 -3.43 7.64 -2.87
CA TYR A 28 -2.78 8.95 -2.96
C TYR A 28 -1.49 9.00 -2.14
N THR A 29 -1.53 8.51 -0.89
CA THR A 29 -0.34 8.42 -0.04
C THR A 29 0.73 7.52 -0.64
N ILE A 30 0.33 6.36 -1.20
CA ILE A 30 1.28 5.45 -1.87
C ILE A 30 1.90 6.13 -3.10
N ALA A 31 1.11 6.84 -3.91
CA ALA A 31 1.60 7.55 -5.08
C ALA A 31 2.58 8.66 -4.70
N GLU A 32 2.29 9.44 -3.65
CA GLU A 32 3.19 10.47 -3.13
C GLU A 32 4.53 9.87 -2.66
N ILE A 33 4.49 8.76 -1.92
CA ILE A 33 5.70 8.06 -1.49
C ILE A 33 6.52 7.57 -2.69
N LEU A 34 5.86 6.97 -3.69
CA LEU A 34 6.52 6.49 -4.91
C LEU A 34 7.12 7.65 -5.73
N GLN A 35 6.42 8.78 -5.82
CA GLN A 35 6.89 9.97 -6.55
C GLN A 35 8.11 10.61 -5.87
N ASN A 36 8.15 10.59 -4.54
CA ASN A 36 9.27 11.15 -3.77
C ASN A 36 10.40 10.15 -3.51
N ALA A 37 10.25 8.89 -3.94
CA ALA A 37 11.27 7.87 -3.75
C ALA A 37 12.50 8.13 -4.65
N VAL A 38 13.70 8.01 -4.07
CA VAL A 38 14.97 8.12 -4.83
C VAL A 38 15.12 6.95 -5.82
N SER A 39 14.60 5.78 -5.47
CA SER A 39 14.62 4.59 -6.31
C SER A 39 13.39 3.74 -6.01
N VAL A 40 12.78 3.20 -7.06
CA VAL A 40 11.69 2.23 -6.97
C VAL A 40 12.20 0.91 -7.54
N VAL A 41 12.19 -0.12 -6.71
CA VAL A 41 12.56 -1.49 -7.11
C VAL A 41 11.29 -2.29 -7.26
N SER A 42 11.01 -2.74 -8.48
CA SER A 42 9.97 -3.73 -8.75
C SER A 42 10.64 -5.09 -8.96
N PRO A 43 10.19 -6.15 -8.26
CA PRO A 43 10.55 -7.52 -8.61
C PRO A 43 9.98 -7.92 -9.98
#